data_AF-A0A2N2J959-F1
#
_entry.id   AF-A0A2N2J959-F1
#
_cell.length_a   1.000
_cell.length_b   1.000
_cell.length_c   1.000
_cell.angle_alpha   90.00
_cell.angle_beta   90.00
_cell.angle_gamma   90.00
#
_symmetry.space_group_name_H-M   'P 1'
#
loop_
_entity.id
_entity.type
_entity.pdbx_description
1 polymer ?
#
loop_
_entity_poly.entity_id
_entity_poly.type
_entity_poly.pdbx_seq_one_letter_code
_entity_poly.pdbx_strand_id
1 'polypeptide(L)'
;MASKGAKIGFGYHLAAYLAINAVLIWINIDTSPEYFWAKWPLVGWAVALLFHGYSVFSSSITAHKGFYYHLVAYLIINALLIFINFDLYPQYLWFKFPLIAWTIMIIFHAWRVFSYKIKTAS
;
A
#
# COMPACT_ATOMS: atom_id res chain seq x y z
N MET A 1 -4.54 -22.38 -3.89
CA MET A 1 -4.06 -22.13 -2.51
C MET A 1 -2.61 -21.68 -2.57
N ALA A 2 -2.19 -20.75 -1.69
CA ALA A 2 -0.83 -20.24 -1.63
C ALA A 2 0.20 -21.37 -1.42
N SER A 3 1.37 -21.28 -2.07
CA SER A 3 2.47 -22.21 -1.85
C SER A 3 3.03 -22.07 -0.42
N LYS A 4 3.65 -23.14 0.10
CA LYS A 4 4.33 -23.11 1.42
C LYS A 4 5.36 -21.98 1.50
N GLY A 5 6.12 -21.76 0.42
CA GLY A 5 7.10 -20.67 0.32
C GLY A 5 6.45 -19.29 0.39
N ALA A 6 5.31 -19.07 -0.29
CA ALA A 6 4.59 -17.80 -0.24
C ALA A 6 4.09 -17.47 1.18
N LYS A 7 3.57 -18.47 1.91
CA LYS A 7 3.14 -18.29 3.30
C LYS A 7 4.30 -17.96 4.24
N ILE A 8 5.46 -18.61 4.06
CA ILE A 8 6.68 -18.32 4.83
C ILE A 8 7.18 -16.91 4.50
N GLY A 9 7.20 -16.54 3.22
CA GLY A 9 7.54 -15.19 2.75
C GLY A 9 6.66 -14.11 3.39
N PHE A 10 5.36 -14.33 3.42
CA PHE A 10 4.42 -13.46 4.13
C PHE A 10 4.73 -13.37 5.63
N GLY A 11 5.08 -14.50 6.27
CA GLY A 11 5.51 -14.54 7.67
C GLY A 11 6.70 -13.64 7.96
N TYR A 12 7.70 -13.58 7.08
CA TYR A 12 8.83 -12.66 7.22
C TYR A 12 8.40 -11.19 7.14
N HIS A 13 7.49 -10.84 6.24
CA HIS A 13 6.97 -9.46 6.13
C HIS A 13 6.16 -9.06 7.37
N LEU A 14 5.33 -9.97 7.89
CA LEU A 14 4.59 -9.76 9.13
C LEU A 14 5.54 -9.59 10.33
N ALA A 15 6.57 -10.44 10.45
CA ALA A 15 7.56 -10.33 11.52
C ALA A 15 8.33 -9.02 11.45
N ALA A 16 8.77 -8.61 10.25
CA ALA A 16 9.43 -7.33 10.03
C ALA A 16 8.52 -6.16 10.38
N TYR A 17 7.24 -6.19 9.98
CA TYR A 17 6.26 -5.18 10.35
C TYR A 17 6.16 -5.03 11.87
N LEU A 18 5.99 -6.13 12.61
CA LEU A 18 5.86 -6.08 14.07
C LEU A 18 7.14 -5.57 14.75
N ALA A 19 8.29 -6.10 14.37
CA ALA A 19 9.57 -5.74 14.97
C ALA A 19 9.93 -4.27 14.73
N ILE A 20 9.82 -3.80 13.48
CA ILE A 20 10.15 -2.41 13.15
C ILE A 20 9.16 -1.45 13.80
N ASN A 21 7.85 -1.74 13.78
CA ASN A 21 6.88 -0.84 14.42
C ASN A 21 7.08 -0.75 15.94
N ALA A 22 7.45 -1.85 16.62
CA ALA A 22 7.81 -1.79 18.04
C ALA A 22 8.99 -0.83 18.30
N VAL A 23 10.02 -0.89 17.45
CA VAL A 23 11.17 0.03 17.52
C VAL A 23 10.73 1.47 17.23
N LEU A 24 9.91 1.71 16.21
CA LEU A 24 9.43 3.06 15.87
C LEU A 24 8.58 3.66 16.99
N ILE A 25 7.72 2.86 17.63
CA ILE A 25 6.94 3.28 18.81
C ILE A 25 7.88 3.66 19.95
N TRP A 26 8.88 2.82 20.24
CA TRP A 26 9.86 3.12 21.28
C TRP A 26 10.60 4.44 21.01
N ILE A 27 11.12 4.62 19.79
CA ILE A 27 11.78 5.87 19.38
C ILE A 27 10.83 7.05 19.51
N ASN A 28 9.56 6.91 19.13
CA ASN A 28 8.59 7.99 19.27
C ASN A 28 8.42 8.43 20.72
N ILE A 29 8.27 7.48 21.64
CA ILE A 29 8.06 7.78 23.07
C ILE A 29 9.30 8.50 23.63
N ASP A 30 10.49 8.09 23.22
CA ASP A 30 11.76 8.66 23.68
C ASP A 30 12.04 10.06 23.10
N THR A 31 11.78 10.24 21.80
CA THR A 31 12.20 11.46 21.07
C THR A 31 11.10 12.50 20.89
N SER A 32 9.83 12.11 20.97
CA SER A 32 8.68 12.97 20.67
C SER A 32 7.43 12.52 21.43
N PRO A 33 7.45 12.49 22.78
CA PRO A 33 6.34 11.98 23.59
C PRO A 33 5.03 12.76 23.36
N GLU A 34 5.13 14.05 23.04
CA GLU A 34 3.98 14.93 22.80
C GLU A 34 3.31 14.71 21.42
N TYR A 35 3.99 14.03 20.49
CA TYR A 35 3.48 13.81 19.14
C TYR A 35 3.77 12.40 18.65
N PHE A 36 2.70 11.60 18.54
CA PHE A 36 2.79 10.20 18.11
C PHE A 36 2.91 10.05 16.58
N TRP A 37 4.05 10.47 16.00
CA TRP A 37 4.37 10.32 14.58
C TRP A 37 4.41 8.86 14.09
N ALA A 38 4.72 7.89 14.96
CA ALA A 38 4.79 6.48 14.60
C ALA A 38 3.45 5.93 14.09
N LYS A 39 2.31 6.57 14.41
CA LYS A 39 0.99 6.20 13.86
C LYS A 39 0.97 6.13 12.33
N TRP A 40 1.77 6.95 11.65
CA TRP A 40 1.79 7.02 10.19
C TRP A 40 2.37 5.77 9.52
N PRO A 41 3.61 5.34 9.81
CA PRO A 41 4.11 4.06 9.30
C PRO A 41 3.28 2.88 9.81
N LEU A 42 2.78 2.91 11.06
CA LEU A 42 1.91 1.86 11.59
C LEU A 42 0.69 1.63 10.69
N VAL A 43 -0.08 2.69 10.41
CA VAL A 43 -1.31 2.62 9.61
C VAL A 43 -1.00 2.35 8.14
N GLY A 44 -0.05 3.08 7.56
CA GLY A 44 0.29 2.93 6.13
C GLY A 44 0.80 1.52 5.79
N TRP A 45 1.70 0.97 6.63
CA TRP A 45 2.22 -0.37 6.41
C TRP A 45 1.22 -1.46 6.81
N ALA A 46 0.32 -1.22 7.78
CA ALA A 46 -0.76 -2.17 8.09
C ALA A 46 -1.65 -2.39 6.85
N VAL A 47 -2.06 -1.31 6.18
CA VAL A 47 -2.84 -1.39 4.94
C VAL A 47 -2.09 -2.22 3.89
N ALA A 48 -0.81 -1.92 3.65
CA ALA A 48 0.02 -2.67 2.69
C ALA A 48 0.13 -4.16 3.04
N LEU A 49 0.34 -4.50 4.31
CA LEU A 49 0.44 -5.87 4.81
C LEU A 49 -0.88 -6.63 4.64
N LEU A 50 -2.03 -5.98 4.87
CA LEU A 50 -3.35 -6.57 4.65
C LEU A 50 -3.58 -6.92 3.18
N PHE A 51 -3.24 -6.01 2.25
CA PHE A 51 -3.32 -6.30 0.82
C PHE A 51 -2.38 -7.44 0.40
N HIS A 52 -1.15 -7.44 0.93
CA HIS A 52 -0.21 -8.51 0.65
C HIS A 52 -0.73 -9.86 1.16
N GLY A 53 -1.23 -9.92 2.40
CA GLY A 53 -1.84 -11.12 2.97
C GLY A 53 -3.03 -11.58 2.14
N TYR A 54 -3.95 -10.68 1.80
CA TYR A 54 -5.09 -11.01 0.95
C TYR A 54 -4.64 -11.64 -0.39
N SER A 55 -3.63 -11.06 -1.05
CA SER A 55 -3.09 -11.59 -2.31
C SER A 55 -2.45 -12.97 -2.17
N VAL A 56 -1.76 -13.23 -1.05
CA VAL A 56 -1.13 -14.53 -0.79
C VAL A 56 -2.18 -15.59 -0.50
N PHE A 57 -3.20 -15.29 0.30
CA PHE A 57 -4.17 -16.27 0.79
C PHE A 57 -5.42 -16.43 -0.08
N SER A 58 -5.66 -15.53 -1.04
CA SER A 58 -6.79 -15.65 -1.98
C SER A 58 -6.58 -16.78 -3.00
N SER A 59 -7.63 -17.55 -3.26
CA SER A 59 -7.57 -18.76 -4.10
C SER A 59 -7.61 -18.48 -5.61
N SER A 60 -8.03 -17.29 -6.05
CA SER A 60 -7.97 -16.86 -7.45
C SER A 60 -8.20 -15.35 -7.59
N ILE A 61 -7.13 -14.61 -7.90
CA ILE A 61 -7.22 -13.21 -8.32
C ILE A 61 -7.02 -13.16 -9.83
N THR A 62 -8.08 -12.84 -10.56
CA THR A 62 -7.96 -12.57 -12.01
C THR A 62 -7.30 -11.21 -12.22
N ALA A 63 -6.73 -10.97 -13.41
CA ALA A 63 -6.11 -9.67 -13.73
C ALA A 63 -7.06 -8.48 -13.51
N HIS A 64 -8.35 -8.66 -13.81
CA HIS A 64 -9.38 -7.64 -13.61
C HIS A 64 -9.60 -7.35 -12.12
N LYS A 65 -9.76 -8.39 -11.28
CA LYS A 65 -9.86 -8.23 -9.82
C LYS A 65 -8.59 -7.63 -9.23
N GLY A 66 -7.43 -8.06 -9.73
CA GLY A 66 -6.11 -7.53 -9.40
C GLY A 66 -6.01 -6.03 -9.58
N PHE A 67 -6.49 -5.52 -10.72
CA PHE A 67 -6.54 -4.08 -10.98
C PHE A 67 -7.36 -3.32 -9.93
N TYR A 68 -8.56 -3.81 -9.58
CA TYR A 68 -9.39 -3.16 -8.56
C TYR A 68 -8.71 -3.13 -7.19
N TYR A 69 -7.96 -4.17 -6.80
CA TYR A 69 -7.18 -4.13 -5.56
C TYR A 69 -6.10 -3.04 -5.58
N HIS A 70 -5.39 -2.88 -6.70
CA HIS A 70 -4.41 -1.81 -6.86
C HIS A 70 -5.07 -0.43 -6.86
N LEU A 71 -6.24 -0.30 -7.48
CA LEU A 71 -7.01 0.95 -7.50
C LEU A 71 -7.49 1.34 -6.10
N VAL A 72 -8.04 0.40 -5.33
CA VAL A 72 -8.47 0.66 -3.95
C VAL A 72 -7.26 0.99 -3.06
N ALA A 73 -6.15 0.25 -3.17
CA ALA A 73 -4.93 0.56 -2.45
C ALA A 73 -4.41 1.97 -2.82
N TYR A 74 -4.42 2.33 -4.09
CA TYR A 74 -4.05 3.66 -4.57
C TYR A 74 -4.92 4.74 -3.91
N LEU A 75 -6.25 4.57 -3.86
CA LEU A 75 -7.15 5.55 -3.24
C LEU A 75 -6.91 5.69 -1.72
N ILE A 76 -6.80 4.57 -1.01
CA ILE A 76 -6.59 4.56 0.45
C ILE A 76 -5.25 5.19 0.81
N ILE A 77 -4.17 4.79 0.12
CA ILE A 77 -2.83 5.30 0.42
C ILE A 77 -2.75 6.79 0.06
N ASN A 78 -3.29 7.24 -1.07
CA ASN A 78 -3.26 8.67 -1.38
C ASN A 78 -4.07 9.51 -0.40
N ALA A 79 -5.24 9.04 0.06
CA ALA A 79 -5.99 9.70 1.12
C ALA A 79 -5.15 9.83 2.40
N LEU A 80 -4.45 8.77 2.79
CA LEU A 80 -3.54 8.78 3.93
C LEU A 80 -2.36 9.76 3.72
N LEU A 81 -1.72 9.76 2.54
CA LEU A 81 -0.61 10.66 2.24
C LEU A 81 -1.04 12.14 2.23
N ILE A 82 -2.23 12.44 1.70
CA ILE A 82 -2.81 13.79 1.76
C ILE A 82 -2.99 14.22 3.22
N PHE A 83 -3.58 13.36 4.04
CA PHE A 83 -3.79 13.63 5.45
C PHE A 83 -2.48 13.83 6.22
N ILE A 84 -1.49 12.94 6.02
CA ILE A 84 -0.14 13.07 6.60
C ILE A 84 0.51 14.39 6.19
N ASN A 85 0.39 14.76 4.91
CA ASN A 85 1.00 15.99 4.43
C ASN A 85 0.41 17.23 5.11
N PHE A 86 -0.91 17.30 5.25
CA PHE A 86 -1.54 18.42 5.96
C PHE A 86 -1.19 18.45 7.45
N ASP A 87 -1.02 17.29 8.08
CA ASP A 87 -0.64 17.21 9.50
C ASP A 87 0.83 17.63 9.74
N LEU A 88 1.74 17.24 8.85
CA LEU A 88 3.19 17.42 9.06
C LEU A 88 3.81 18.61 8.33
N TYR A 89 3.39 18.87 7.10
CA TYR A 89 4.03 19.84 6.20
C TYR A 89 2.99 20.62 5.37
N PRO A 90 2.00 21.30 5.98
CA PRO A 90 0.92 21.98 5.25
C PRO A 90 1.43 23.02 4.25
N GLN A 91 2.58 23.64 4.52
CA GLN A 91 3.23 24.62 3.64
C GLN A 91 3.83 24.01 2.36
N TYR A 92 4.07 22.70 2.32
CA TYR A 92 4.68 22.02 1.19
C TYR A 92 3.90 20.76 0.83
N LEU A 93 3.04 20.88 -0.19
CA LEU A 93 2.17 19.81 -0.66
C LEU A 93 2.94 18.73 -1.44
N TRP A 94 3.78 17.95 -0.77
CA TRP A 94 4.56 16.86 -1.34
C TRP A 94 3.68 15.68 -1.81
N PHE A 95 2.46 15.50 -1.29
CA PHE A 95 1.58 14.39 -1.69
C PHE A 95 1.27 14.40 -3.20
N LYS A 96 1.36 15.57 -3.86
CA LYS A 96 1.08 15.70 -5.30
C LYS A 96 2.04 14.88 -6.17
N PHE A 97 3.29 14.69 -5.73
CA PHE A 97 4.28 13.94 -6.50
C PHE A 97 3.94 12.45 -6.60
N PRO A 98 3.73 11.70 -5.49
CA PRO A 98 3.28 10.32 -5.58
C PRO A 98 1.88 10.21 -6.22
N LEU A 99 0.97 11.16 -5.96
CA LEU A 99 -0.37 11.16 -6.57
C LEU A 99 -0.29 11.16 -8.10
N ILE A 100 0.48 12.10 -8.70
CA ILE A 100 0.63 12.21 -10.16
C ILE A 100 1.35 10.98 -10.72
N ALA A 101 2.49 10.59 -10.13
CA ALA A 101 3.28 9.47 -10.63
C ALA A 101 2.49 8.15 -10.59
N TRP A 102 1.74 7.90 -9.52
CA TRP A 102 0.94 6.69 -9.38
C TRP A 102 -0.35 6.75 -10.20
N THR A 103 -0.94 7.94 -10.44
CA THR A 103 -2.05 8.09 -11.39
C THR A 103 -1.65 7.58 -12.77
N ILE A 104 -0.47 7.98 -13.26
CA ILE A 104 0.06 7.52 -14.55
C ILE A 104 0.22 5.99 -14.56
N MET A 105 0.76 5.42 -13.47
CA MET A 105 0.92 3.98 -13.34
C MET A 105 -0.41 3.21 -13.30
N ILE A 106 -1.45 3.76 -12.65
CA ILE A 106 -2.80 3.17 -12.64
C ILE A 106 -3.43 3.20 -14.04
N ILE A 107 -3.27 4.30 -14.79
CA ILE A 107 -3.74 4.39 -16.18
C ILE A 107 -3.05 3.33 -17.05
N PHE A 108 -1.73 3.18 -16.94
CA PHE A 108 -0.99 2.16 -17.68
C PHE A 108 -1.42 0.74 -17.29
N HIS A 109 -1.63 0.48 -16.00
CA HIS A 109 -2.11 -0.81 -15.53
C HIS A 109 -3.51 -1.12 -16.08
N ALA A 110 -4.42 -0.14 -16.06
CA ALA A 110 -5.75 -0.28 -16.64
C ALA A 110 -5.66 -0.61 -18.14
N TRP A 111 -4.85 0.16 -18.89
CA TRP A 111 -4.63 -0.09 -20.31
C TRP A 111 -4.19 -1.53 -20.58
N ARG A 112 -3.16 -2.00 -19.87
CA ARG A 112 -2.66 -3.38 -19.99
C ARG A 112 -3.74 -4.43 -19.68
N VAL A 113 -4.54 -4.22 -18.63
CA VAL A 113 -5.56 -5.19 -18.19
C VAL A 113 -6.76 -5.25 -19.14
N PHE A 114 -7.20 -4.11 -19.69
CA PHE A 114 -8.44 -4.01 -20.46
C PHE A 114 -8.24 -4.03 -21.99
N SER A 115 -7.04 -3.79 -22.52
CA SER A 115 -6.80 -3.78 -23.98
C SER A 115 -6.78 -5.15 -24.66
N TYR A 116 -6.77 -6.26 -23.91
CA TYR A 116 -6.72 -7.61 -24.49
C TYR A 116 -7.97 -7.96 -25.33
N LYS A 117 -9.12 -7.33 -25.08
CA LYS A 117 -10.37 -7.58 -25.83
C LYS A 117 -10.45 -6.96 -27.23
N ILE A 118 -9.55 -6.04 -27.60
CA ILE A 118 -9.64 -5.33 -28.89
C ILE A 118 -9.04 -6.16 -30.04
N LYS A 119 -8.09 -7.06 -29.76
CA LYS A 119 -7.36 -7.82 -30.80
C LYS A 119 -7.98 -9.15 -31.25
N THR A 120 -9.02 -9.64 -30.57
CA THR A 120 -9.63 -10.95 -30.88
C THR A 120 -11.02 -10.85 -31.49
N ALA A 121 -11.48 -9.64 -31.83
CA ALA A 121 -12.79 -9.36 -32.42
C ALA A 121 -12.70 -8.69 -33.82
N SER A 122 -11.52 -8.65 -34.43
CA SER A 122 -11.23 -8.12 -35.77
C SER A 122 -10.78 -9.21 -36.71
#